data_AF-A0A836QRE0-F1
#
_entry.id   AF-A0A836QRE0-F1
#
_cell.length_a   1.000
_cell.length_b   1.000
_cell.length_c   1.000
_cell.angle_alpha   90.00
_cell.angle_beta   90.00
_cell.angle_gamma   90.00
#
_symmetry.space_group_name_H-M   'P 1'
#
loop_
_entity.id
_entity.type
_entity.pdbx_description
1 polymer ?
#
loop_
_entity_poly.entity_id
_entity_poly.type
_entity_poly.pdbx_seq_one_letter_code
_entity_poly.pdbx_strand_id
1 'polypeptide(L)'
;MLPFDSNILSFKDFHQAIVHFRNYHADKANRPTYDTRYGTKYPGKLKHIHYAFYAILRGKPAEITTHDENSESYIDVCESFSSIRDGRTPRGCALLAEAFGLSAEQIRHVLVTRKNEK
;
A
#
# COMPACT_ATOMS: atom_id res chain seq x y z
N MET A 1 17.67 15.22 -0.38
CA MET A 1 17.04 13.88 -0.30
C MET A 1 16.91 13.56 1.18
N LEU A 2 15.69 13.43 1.73
CA LEU A 2 15.58 12.87 3.07
C LEU A 2 15.88 11.38 2.93
N PRO A 3 16.99 10.87 3.51
CA PRO A 3 17.37 9.49 3.38
C PRO A 3 16.39 8.59 4.13
N PHE A 4 16.45 7.29 3.86
CA PHE A 4 15.82 6.29 4.70
C PHE A 4 16.32 6.47 6.14
N ASP A 5 15.39 6.60 7.09
CA ASP A 5 15.67 6.79 8.51
C ASP A 5 15.32 5.49 9.24
N SER A 6 16.36 4.76 9.63
CA SER A 6 16.21 3.50 10.34
C SER A 6 15.61 3.65 11.75
N ASN A 7 15.52 4.87 12.28
CA ASN A 7 14.82 5.13 13.54
C ASN A 7 13.30 5.16 13.35
N ILE A 8 12.82 5.52 12.15
CA ILE A 8 11.39 5.54 11.83
C ILE A 8 10.93 4.15 11.36
N LEU A 9 11.66 3.54 10.43
CA LEU A 9 11.40 2.18 9.97
C LEU A 9 12.67 1.33 10.08
N SER A 10 12.76 0.53 11.14
CA SER A 10 13.91 -0.36 11.33
C SER A 10 13.91 -1.50 10.30
N PHE A 11 15.07 -2.13 10.11
CA PHE A 11 15.19 -3.33 9.26
C PHE A 11 14.25 -4.46 9.72
N LYS A 12 14.04 -4.58 11.04
CA LYS A 12 13.12 -5.56 11.62
C LYS A 12 11.67 -5.23 11.26
N ASP A 13 11.26 -3.98 11.41
CA ASP A 13 9.89 -3.54 11.11
C ASP A 13 9.57 -3.66 9.62
N PHE A 14 10.54 -3.34 8.77
CA PHE A 14 10.44 -3.60 7.33
C PHE A 14 10.12 -5.07 7.03
N HIS A 15 10.88 -6.02 7.60
CA HIS A 15 10.62 -7.45 7.39
C HIS A 15 9.27 -7.90 7.96
N GLN A 16 8.90 -7.37 9.13
CA GLN A 16 7.58 -7.64 9.71
C GLN A 16 6.45 -7.13 8.82
N ALA A 17 6.60 -5.96 8.20
CA ALA A 17 5.61 -5.42 7.26
C ALA A 17 5.43 -6.30 6.02
N ILE A 18 6.52 -6.87 5.50
CA ILE A 18 6.46 -7.84 4.40
C ILE A 18 5.69 -9.11 4.82
N VAL A 19 5.96 -9.64 6.01
CA VAL A 19 5.25 -10.82 6.53
C VAL A 19 3.78 -10.51 6.79
N HIS A 20 3.47 -9.35 7.39
CA HIS A 20 2.11 -8.91 7.64
C HIS A 20 1.29 -8.84 6.36
N PHE A 21 1.83 -8.20 5.31
CA PHE A 21 1.14 -8.11 4.04
C PHE A 21 0.94 -9.47 3.38
N ARG A 22 1.91 -10.39 3.48
CA ARG A 22 1.77 -11.76 2.97
C ARG A 22 0.63 -12.52 3.66
N ASN A 23 0.52 -12.38 4.99
CA ASN A 23 -0.58 -12.98 5.75
C ASN A 23 -1.93 -12.34 5.39
N TYR A 24 -1.96 -11.01 5.31
CA TYR A 24 -3.14 -10.25 4.90
C TYR A 24 -3.63 -10.65 3.50
N HIS A 25 -2.71 -10.88 2.56
CA HIS A 25 -2.99 -11.34 1.21
C HIS A 25 -3.44 -12.82 1.15
N ALA A 26 -2.89 -13.67 2.02
CA ALA A 26 -3.26 -15.08 2.11
C ALA A 26 -4.67 -15.29 2.70
N ASP A 27 -5.12 -14.37 3.57
CA ASP A 27 -6.44 -14.42 4.17
C ASP A 27 -7.56 -14.29 3.13
N LYS A 28 -8.44 -15.29 3.09
CA LYS A 28 -9.58 -15.34 2.18
C LYS A 28 -10.60 -14.25 2.47
N ALA A 29 -10.72 -13.78 3.71
CA ALA A 29 -11.65 -12.71 4.08
C ALA A 29 -11.31 -11.36 3.42
N ASN A 30 -10.05 -11.17 3.00
CA ASN A 30 -9.61 -9.94 2.35
C ASN A 30 -9.76 -9.97 0.82
N ARG A 31 -10.16 -11.12 0.26
CA ARG A 31 -10.33 -11.32 -1.18
C ARG A 31 -11.78 -11.04 -1.60
N PRO A 32 -12.02 -10.69 -2.88
CA PRO A 32 -13.38 -10.57 -3.39
C PRO A 32 -14.14 -11.89 -3.22
N THR A 33 -15.36 -11.80 -2.70
CA THR A 33 -16.25 -12.95 -2.53
C THR A 33 -17.42 -12.84 -3.49
N TYR A 34 -17.85 -13.98 -4.01
CA TYR A 34 -19.04 -14.05 -4.86
C TYR A 34 -20.21 -14.53 -4.03
N ASP A 35 -21.27 -13.73 -3.97
CA ASP A 35 -22.54 -14.12 -3.35
C ASP A 35 -23.41 -14.81 -4.39
N THR A 36 -23.58 -16.12 -4.19
CA THR A 36 -24.38 -16.98 -5.07
C THR A 36 -25.88 -16.75 -4.95
N ARG A 37 -26.37 -16.13 -3.87
CA ARG A 37 -27.80 -15.83 -3.69
C ARG A 37 -28.25 -14.63 -4.51
N TYR A 38 -27.41 -13.62 -4.62
CA TYR A 38 -27.72 -12.37 -5.33
C TYR A 38 -26.93 -12.21 -6.63
N GLY A 39 -26.13 -13.20 -7.02
CA GLY A 39 -25.27 -13.15 -8.20
C GLY A 39 -24.23 -12.02 -8.18
N THR A 40 -23.92 -11.48 -7.00
CA THR A 40 -23.17 -10.22 -6.83
C THR A 40 -21.76 -10.49 -6.30
N LYS A 41 -20.76 -9.83 -6.87
CA LYS A 41 -19.36 -9.89 -6.38
C LYS A 41 -19.11 -8.76 -5.39
N TYR A 42 -18.85 -9.10 -4.13
CA TYR A 42 -18.44 -8.13 -3.14
C TYR A 42 -16.94 -7.82 -3.29
N PRO A 43 -16.57 -6.53 -3.34
CA PRO A 43 -15.17 -6.15 -3.38
C PRO A 43 -14.50 -6.58 -2.07
N GLY A 44 -13.34 -7.22 -2.18
CA GLY A 44 -12.51 -7.56 -1.03
C GLY A 44 -11.86 -6.32 -0.41
N LYS A 45 -11.15 -6.51 0.70
CA LYS A 45 -10.35 -5.44 1.30
C LYS A 45 -9.07 -5.16 0.52
N LEU A 46 -8.51 -6.18 -0.15
CA LEU A 46 -7.35 -6.00 -1.03
C LEU A 46 -7.73 -5.12 -2.24
N LYS A 47 -6.88 -4.12 -2.45
CA LYS A 47 -7.01 -3.06 -3.48
C LYS A 47 -5.66 -2.80 -4.13
N HIS A 48 -5.67 -2.19 -5.31
CA HIS A 48 -4.48 -1.84 -6.09
C HIS A 48 -3.42 -1.10 -5.25
N ILE A 49 -3.84 -0.13 -4.42
CA ILE A 49 -2.95 0.64 -3.55
C ILE A 49 -2.02 -0.22 -2.66
N HIS A 50 -2.46 -1.41 -2.22
CA HIS A 50 -1.62 -2.29 -1.41
C HIS A 50 -0.48 -2.90 -2.22
N TYR A 51 -0.76 -3.34 -3.45
CA TYR A 51 0.26 -3.90 -4.33
C TYR A 51 1.28 -2.83 -4.73
N ALA A 52 0.80 -1.63 -5.07
CA ALA A 52 1.65 -0.50 -5.39
C ALA A 52 2.53 -0.10 -4.19
N PHE A 53 1.98 -0.06 -2.97
CA PHE A 53 2.76 0.24 -1.76
C PHE A 53 3.79 -0.86 -1.47
N TYR A 54 3.42 -2.14 -1.68
CA TYR A 54 4.35 -3.26 -1.55
C TYR A 54 5.50 -3.22 -2.57
N ALA A 55 5.28 -2.67 -3.76
CA ALA A 55 6.34 -2.41 -4.74
C ALA A 55 7.30 -1.33 -4.21
N ILE A 56 6.76 -0.17 -3.81
CA ILE A 56 7.52 0.95 -3.26
C ILE A 56 8.34 0.53 -2.03
N LEU A 57 7.72 -0.19 -1.10
CA LEU A 57 8.36 -0.69 0.11
C LEU A 57 9.64 -1.49 -0.22
N ARG A 58 9.60 -2.30 -1.28
CA ARG A 58 10.72 -3.12 -1.78
C ARG A 58 11.67 -2.38 -2.72
N GLY A 59 11.57 -1.05 -2.82
CA GLY A 59 12.42 -0.23 -3.67
C GLY A 59 12.13 -0.40 -5.16
N LYS A 60 10.86 -0.69 -5.52
CA LYS A 60 10.40 -0.74 -6.91
C LYS A 60 9.41 0.39 -7.20
N PRO A 61 9.35 0.86 -8.46
CA PRO A 61 8.31 1.80 -8.88
C PRO A 61 6.91 1.22 -8.67
N ALA A 62 5.91 2.08 -8.45
CA ALA A 62 4.51 1.63 -8.35
C ALA A 62 3.96 1.19 -9.71
N GLU A 63 4.50 1.75 -10.79
CA GLU A 63 4.16 1.52 -12.19
C GLU A 63 4.21 0.02 -12.54
N ILE A 64 5.06 -0.77 -11.87
CA ILE A 64 5.17 -2.21 -12.13
C ILE A 64 3.90 -3.01 -11.80
N THR A 65 2.94 -2.41 -11.07
CA THR A 65 1.69 -3.06 -10.69
C THR A 65 0.54 -2.77 -11.64
N THR A 66 0.77 -1.97 -12.69
CA THR A 66 -0.20 -1.67 -13.73
C THR A 66 0.33 -2.03 -15.11
N HIS A 67 -0.59 -2.32 -16.03
CA HIS A 67 -0.29 -2.44 -17.47
C HIS A 67 -0.57 -1.13 -18.22
N ASP A 68 -1.28 -0.19 -17.57
CA ASP A 68 -1.65 1.11 -18.11
C ASP A 68 -1.51 2.19 -17.03
N GLU A 69 -0.50 3.04 -17.18
CA GLU A 69 -0.24 4.18 -16.29
C GLU A 69 -1.29 5.29 -16.43
N ASN A 70 -2.12 5.27 -17.47
CA ASN A 70 -3.23 6.21 -17.65
C ASN A 70 -4.57 5.67 -17.14
N SER A 71 -4.60 4.45 -16.60
CA SER A 71 -5.82 3.88 -16.04
C SER A 71 -6.29 4.68 -14.83
N GLU A 72 -7.60 4.92 -14.72
CA GLU A 72 -8.22 5.62 -13.59
C GLU A 72 -7.78 5.01 -12.26
N SER A 73 -7.74 3.67 -12.18
CA SER A 73 -7.28 2.98 -10.97
C SER A 73 -5.83 3.30 -10.58
N TYR A 74 -4.93 3.51 -11.53
CA TYR A 74 -3.54 3.85 -11.22
C TYR A 74 -3.40 5.34 -10.83
N ILE A 75 -4.14 6.21 -11.51
CA ILE A 75 -4.24 7.64 -11.18
C ILE A 75 -4.73 7.81 -9.74
N ASP A 76 -5.81 7.12 -9.34
CA ASP A 76 -6.34 7.13 -7.98
C ASP A 76 -5.31 6.69 -6.92
N VAL A 77 -4.46 5.72 -7.26
CA VAL A 77 -3.38 5.25 -6.38
C VAL A 77 -2.32 6.34 -6.21
N CYS A 78 -1.91 6.99 -7.30
CA CYS A 78 -0.95 8.09 -7.27
C CYS A 78 -1.46 9.30 -6.46
N GLU A 79 -2.73 9.65 -6.62
CA GLU A 79 -3.39 10.69 -5.83
C GLU A 79 -3.49 10.32 -4.35
N SER A 80 -3.83 9.05 -4.07
CA SER A 80 -3.88 8.51 -2.72
C SER A 80 -2.51 8.57 -2.04
N PHE A 81 -1.44 8.15 -2.71
CA PHE A 81 -0.08 8.25 -2.17
C PHE A 81 0.35 9.69 -1.93
N SER A 82 0.03 10.61 -2.85
CA SER A 82 0.31 12.03 -2.64
C SER A 82 -0.41 12.56 -1.41
N SER A 83 -1.70 12.22 -1.24
CA SER A 83 -2.48 12.68 -0.10
C SER A 83 -2.03 12.06 1.23
N ILE A 84 -1.62 10.79 1.24
CA ILE A 84 -1.05 10.11 2.41
C ILE A 84 0.28 10.75 2.81
N ARG A 85 1.18 10.95 1.83
CA ARG A 85 2.49 11.59 2.04
C ARG A 85 2.34 12.96 2.69
N ASP A 86 1.40 13.75 2.18
CA ASP A 86 1.14 15.11 2.67
C ASP A 86 0.32 15.11 3.99
N GLY A 87 0.00 13.92 4.54
CA GLY A 87 -0.74 13.77 5.79
C GLY A 87 -2.22 14.14 5.72
N ARG A 88 -2.78 14.33 4.52
CA ARG A 88 -4.15 14.81 4.28
C ARG A 88 -5.22 13.74 4.44
N THR A 89 -4.86 12.45 4.32
CA THR A 89 -5.86 11.36 4.30
C THR A 89 -5.59 10.29 5.36
N PRO A 90 -6.20 10.41 6.56
CA PRO A 90 -6.16 9.39 7.60
C PRO A 90 -6.70 8.03 7.13
N ARG A 91 -7.74 8.03 6.28
CA ARG A 91 -8.37 6.81 5.75
C ARG A 91 -7.45 6.02 4.82
N GLY A 92 -6.66 6.70 3.99
CA GLY A 92 -5.66 6.07 3.12
C GLY A 92 -4.51 5.45 3.92
N CYS A 93 -4.07 6.14 4.98
CA CYS A 93 -3.10 5.59 5.93
C CYS A 93 -3.65 4.34 6.64
N ALA A 94 -4.89 4.38 7.11
CA ALA A 94 -5.52 3.27 7.82
C ALA A 94 -5.61 2.00 6.97
N LEU A 95 -5.92 2.13 5.67
CA LEU A 95 -5.94 1.01 4.73
C LEU A 95 -4.57 0.31 4.64
N LEU A 96 -3.50 1.09 4.52
CA LEU A 96 -2.14 0.55 4.47
C LEU A 96 -1.69 0.03 5.84
N ALA A 97 -2.05 0.70 6.93
CA ALA A 97 -1.72 0.26 8.29
C ALA A 97 -2.33 -1.12 8.59
N GLU A 98 -3.59 -1.35 8.21
CA GLU A 98 -4.26 -2.65 8.38
C GLU A 98 -3.51 -3.77 7.65
N ALA A 99 -3.10 -3.53 6.41
CA ALA A 99 -2.48 -4.54 5.57
C ALA A 99 -1.00 -4.81 5.90
N PHE A 100 -0.26 -3.78 6.34
CA PHE A 100 1.19 -3.85 6.54
C PHE A 100 1.62 -3.84 8.00
N GLY A 101 0.71 -3.59 8.95
CA GLY A 101 1.06 -3.48 10.37
C GLY A 101 1.98 -2.30 10.69
N LEU A 102 1.99 -1.27 9.83
CA LEU A 102 2.83 -0.08 9.97
C LEU A 102 2.04 1.09 10.56
N SER A 103 2.74 1.97 11.27
CA SER A 103 2.19 3.26 11.69
C SER A 103 2.03 4.22 10.51
N ALA A 104 1.19 5.25 10.67
CA ALA A 104 1.03 6.28 9.65
C ALA A 104 2.36 7.01 9.35
N GLU A 105 3.21 7.19 10.36
CA GLU A 105 4.53 7.79 10.22
C GLU A 105 5.46 6.92 9.36
N GLN A 106 5.51 5.61 9.63
CA GLN A 106 6.28 4.65 8.85
C GLN A 106 5.84 4.58 7.39
N ILE A 107 4.53 4.58 7.14
CA ILE A 107 3.96 4.59 5.79
C ILE A 107 4.36 5.86 5.04
N ARG A 108 4.25 7.03 5.67
CA ARG A 108 4.67 8.30 5.07
C ARG A 108 6.17 8.29 4.80
N HIS A 109 6.97 7.79 5.73
CA HIS A 109 8.40 7.69 5.57
C HIS A 109 8.77 6.91 4.30
N VAL A 110 8.19 5.72 4.11
CA VAL A 110 8.39 4.90 2.89
C VAL A 110 8.05 5.69 1.61
N LEU A 111 6.91 6.38 1.59
CA LEU A 111 6.46 7.15 0.42
C LEU A 111 7.32 8.39 0.14
N VAL A 112 7.85 9.05 1.17
CA VAL A 112 8.75 10.21 1.03
C VAL A 112 10.13 9.79 0.55
N THR A 113 10.72 8.76 1.17
CA THR A 113 12.08 8.31 0.86
C THR A 113 12.19 7.85 -0.59
N ARG A 114 11.26 7.00 -1.05
CA ARG A 114 11.32 6.37 -2.37
C ARG A 114 10.97 7.30 -3.54
N LYS A 115 10.26 8.42 -3.30
CA LYS A 115 10.04 9.46 -4.32
C LYS A 115 11.35 10.15 -4.73
N ASN A 116 12.31 10.25 -3.82
CA ASN A 116 13.54 11.00 -4.03
C ASN A 116 14.69 10.16 -4.59
N GLU A 117 14.50 8.85 -4.77
CA GLU A 117 15.50 7.90 -5.29
C GLU A 117 15.53 7.84 -6.83
N LYS A 118 15.40 8.98 -7.52
CA LYS A 118 15.53 9.05 -8.99
C LYS A 118 16.96 8.71 -9.45
#